data_AF-A0A183F1F4-F1
#
_entry.id   AF-A0A183F1F4-F1
#
_cell.length_a   1.000
_cell.length_b   1.000
_cell.length_c   1.000
_cell.angle_alpha   90.00
_cell.angle_beta   90.00
_cell.angle_gamma   90.00
#
_symmetry.space_group_name_H-M   'P 1'
#
loop_
_entity.id
_entity.type
_entity.pdbx_description
1 polymer ?
#
loop_
_entity_poly.entity_id
_entity_poly.type
_entity_poly.pdbx_seq_one_letter_code
_entity_poly.pdbx_strand_id
1 'polypeptide(L)'
;LYINGKKSVAYWFIQVLVNSSNEIVGYGCGRLISRVDGPEFGPVYCDSDEAFLVLFCALASCFFKLFEKPDDMKIVLAVPTTKSRKVQEILRDNAEIVYKGQRIPQFTKEVPDHDINRIYCISGLQMFI
;
A
#
# COMPACT_ATOMS: atom_id res chain seq x y z
N LEU A 1 16.68 0.69 14.38
CA LEU A 1 16.40 -0.58 15.11
C LEU A 1 17.59 -1.50 14.88
N TYR A 2 18.11 -2.21 15.89
CA TYR A 2 19.12 -3.25 15.68
C TYR A 2 18.44 -4.60 15.86
N ILE A 3 18.49 -5.46 14.85
CA ILE A 3 18.06 -6.85 14.95
C ILE A 3 19.31 -7.70 14.78
N ASN A 4 19.63 -8.53 15.78
CA ASN A 4 20.82 -9.39 15.80
C ASN A 4 22.15 -8.66 15.55
N GLY A 5 22.32 -7.46 16.14
CA GLY A 5 23.57 -6.69 16.05
C GLY A 5 23.83 -5.99 14.71
N LYS A 6 22.90 -6.09 13.73
CA LYS A 6 22.97 -5.34 12.46
C LYS A 6 22.04 -4.14 12.50
N LYS A 7 22.49 -3.00 11.99
CA LYS A 7 21.68 -1.79 11.83
C LYS A 7 20.55 -2.11 10.84
N SER A 8 19.34 -2.26 11.32
CA SER A 8 18.15 -2.38 10.47
C SER A 8 17.81 -0.98 9.97
N VAL A 9 17.91 -0.79 8.66
CA VAL A 9 17.45 0.41 7.97
C VAL A 9 16.03 0.12 7.50
N ALA A 10 15.10 0.94 7.94
CA ALA A 10 13.73 0.90 7.49
C ALA A 10 13.46 2.15 6.66
N TYR A 11 12.73 1.98 5.55
CA TYR A 11 12.44 3.04 4.60
C TYR A 11 10.96 3.36 4.62
N TRP A 12 10.63 4.65 4.57
CA TRP A 12 9.28 5.17 4.42
C TRP A 12 9.25 6.12 3.25
N PHE A 13 8.27 5.93 2.36
CA PHE A 13 7.98 6.86 1.28
C PHE A 13 6.51 7.23 1.33
N ILE A 14 6.25 8.52 1.22
CA ILE A 14 4.91 9.09 1.15
C ILE A 14 4.78 9.73 -0.23
N GLN A 15 3.66 9.50 -0.88
CA GLN A 15 3.30 10.13 -2.14
C GLN A 15 1.94 10.80 -1.99
N VAL A 16 1.82 12.00 -2.54
CA VAL A 16 0.58 12.78 -2.60
C VAL A 16 0.32 13.10 -4.07
N LEU A 17 -0.85 12.72 -4.55
CA LEU A 17 -1.29 13.01 -5.91
C LEU A 17 -2.18 14.24 -5.88
N VAL A 18 -1.82 15.24 -6.68
CA VAL A 18 -2.60 16.47 -6.87
C VAL A 18 -3.12 16.56 -8.30
N ASN A 19 -4.34 17.07 -8.48
CA ASN A 19 -4.91 17.32 -9.81
C ASN A 19 -4.47 18.69 -10.38
N SER A 20 -4.96 19.03 -11.58
CA SER A 20 -4.68 20.32 -12.23
C SER A 20 -5.18 21.54 -11.46
N SER A 21 -6.15 21.35 -10.57
CA SER A 21 -6.72 22.38 -9.69
C SER A 21 -5.97 22.49 -8.35
N ASN A 22 -4.85 21.77 -8.19
CA ASN A 22 -4.06 21.69 -6.96
C ASN A 22 -4.81 21.08 -5.76
N GLU A 23 -5.81 20.22 -6.03
CA GLU A 23 -6.54 19.48 -5.01
C GLU A 23 -5.88 18.11 -4.81
N ILE A 24 -5.86 17.62 -3.56
CA ILE A 24 -5.37 16.28 -3.24
C ILE A 24 -6.41 15.26 -3.68
N VAL A 25 -6.03 14.41 -4.63
CA VAL A 25 -6.89 13.32 -5.16
C VAL A 25 -6.33 11.93 -4.81
N GLY A 26 -5.18 11.88 -4.16
CA GLY A 26 -4.61 10.64 -3.66
C GLY A 26 -3.52 10.85 -2.62
N TYR A 27 -3.42 9.90 -1.70
CA TYR A 27 -2.39 9.80 -0.67
C TYR A 27 -1.98 8.34 -0.52
N GLY A 28 -0.67 8.09 -0.45
CA GLY A 28 -0.16 6.74 -0.30
C GLY A 28 1.11 6.70 0.53
N CYS A 29 1.22 5.67 1.36
CA CYS A 29 2.42 5.38 2.14
C CYS A 29 2.94 3.99 1.79
N GLY A 30 4.25 3.88 1.56
CA GLY A 30 4.95 2.61 1.50
C GLY A 30 6.00 2.51 2.60
N ARG A 31 6.14 1.32 3.18
CA ARG A 31 7.17 1.03 4.19
C ARG A 31 7.95 -0.22 3.85
N LEU A 32 9.27 -0.21 4.05
CA LEU A 32 10.12 -1.38 3.93
C LEU A 32 10.84 -1.62 5.26
N ILE A 33 10.41 -2.64 5.99
CA ILE A 33 11.01 -3.07 7.27
C ILE A 33 12.02 -4.21 7.02
N SER A 34 11.75 -5.06 6.03
CA SER A 34 12.55 -6.23 5.66
C SER A 34 12.58 -6.40 4.14
N ARG A 35 13.78 -6.60 3.56
CA ARG A 35 13.91 -6.91 2.13
C ARG A 35 13.34 -8.28 1.75
N VAL A 36 13.17 -9.18 2.72
CA VAL A 36 12.63 -10.53 2.48
C VAL A 36 11.13 -10.47 2.16
N ASP A 37 10.39 -9.64 2.92
CA ASP A 37 8.94 -9.51 2.78
C ASP A 37 8.55 -8.45 1.72
N GLY A 38 9.51 -7.59 1.37
CA GLY A 38 9.30 -6.48 0.45
C GLY A 38 8.54 -5.31 1.08
N PRO A 39 8.28 -4.23 0.32
CA PRO A 39 7.56 -3.10 0.87
C PRO A 39 6.08 -3.41 1.05
N GLU A 40 5.50 -2.84 2.11
CA GLU A 40 4.07 -2.86 2.35
C GLU A 40 3.48 -1.49 2.03
N PHE A 41 2.42 -1.44 1.23
CA PHE A 41 1.72 -0.19 0.93
C PHE A 41 0.45 -0.10 1.77
N GLY A 42 0.33 1.01 2.50
CA GLY A 42 -0.79 1.26 3.39
C GLY A 42 -0.49 2.41 4.37
N PRO A 43 -1.37 3.42 4.50
CA PRO A 43 -2.66 3.49 3.81
C PRO A 43 -2.49 3.98 2.38
N VAL A 44 -3.45 3.63 1.51
CA VAL A 44 -3.58 4.19 0.17
C VAL A 44 -5.02 4.63 -0.04
N TYR A 45 -5.21 5.94 -0.23
CA TYR A 45 -6.49 6.59 -0.47
C TYR A 45 -6.47 7.30 -1.82
N CYS A 46 -7.51 7.10 -2.64
CA CYS A 46 -7.62 7.75 -3.95
C CYS A 46 -9.08 8.04 -4.29
N ASP A 47 -9.31 9.13 -5.02
CA ASP A 47 -10.65 9.50 -5.49
C ASP A 47 -11.08 8.71 -6.74
N SER A 48 -10.15 8.04 -7.44
CA SER A 48 -10.45 7.21 -8.61
C SER A 48 -9.50 6.01 -8.76
N ASP A 49 -9.86 5.06 -9.63
CA ASP A 49 -9.06 3.88 -9.97
C ASP A 49 -7.74 4.28 -10.68
N GLU A 50 -7.80 5.30 -11.54
CA GLU A 50 -6.64 5.85 -12.26
C GLU A 50 -5.67 6.52 -11.28
N ALA A 51 -6.19 7.29 -10.32
CA ALA A 51 -5.40 7.89 -9.26
C ALA A 51 -4.67 6.82 -8.43
N PHE A 52 -5.35 5.70 -8.14
CA PHE A 52 -4.73 4.56 -7.46
C PHE A 52 -3.58 3.96 -8.27
N LEU A 53 -3.76 3.72 -9.57
CA LEU A 53 -2.71 3.17 -10.42
C LEU A 53 -1.48 4.09 -10.47
N VAL A 54 -1.68 5.40 -10.68
CA VAL A 54 -0.59 6.39 -10.72
C VAL A 54 0.18 6.38 -9.40
N LEU A 55 -0.54 6.39 -8.28
CA LEU A 55 0.05 6.43 -6.95
C LEU A 55 0.80 5.12 -6.61
N PHE A 56 0.25 3.96 -7.00
CA PHE A 56 0.91 2.66 -6.86
C PHE A 56 2.25 2.64 -7.59
N CYS A 57 2.28 3.07 -8.86
CA CYS A 57 3.50 3.12 -9.65
C CYS A 57 4.53 4.12 -9.08
N ALA A 58 4.06 5.28 -8.61
CA ALA A 58 4.93 6.28 -7.97
C ALA A 58 5.57 5.74 -6.69
N LEU A 59 4.81 5.05 -5.84
CA LEU A 59 5.33 4.41 -4.63
C LEU A 59 6.30 3.28 -4.96
N ALA A 60 5.96 2.38 -5.88
CA ALA A 60 6.84 1.28 -6.31
C ALA A 60 8.19 1.81 -6.81
N SER A 61 8.17 2.88 -7.59
CA SER A 61 9.36 3.54 -8.11
C SER A 61 10.31 4.06 -7.01
N CYS A 62 9.79 4.46 -5.85
CA CYS A 62 10.63 4.84 -4.72
C CYS A 62 11.44 3.67 -4.15
N PHE A 63 10.89 2.45 -4.21
CA PHE A 63 11.53 1.25 -3.68
C PHE A 63 12.45 0.56 -4.67
N PHE A 64 12.26 0.70 -5.99
CA PHE A 64 13.10 0.04 -7.00
C PHE A 64 14.61 0.25 -6.79
N LYS A 65 15.02 1.44 -6.33
CA LYS A 65 16.44 1.75 -6.03
C LYS A 65 17.02 0.95 -4.86
N LEU A 66 16.18 0.27 -4.08
CA LEU A 66 16.56 -0.49 -2.89
C LEU A 66 16.70 -1.99 -3.16
N PHE A 67 16.35 -2.46 -4.36
CA PHE A 67 16.42 -3.88 -4.75
C PHE A 67 17.38 -4.05 -5.93
N GLU A 68 18.18 -5.12 -5.91
CA GLU A 68 19.09 -5.44 -7.03
C GLU A 68 18.34 -5.88 -8.29
N LYS A 69 17.18 -6.53 -8.10
CA LYS A 69 16.26 -6.95 -9.15
C LYS A 69 14.87 -6.38 -8.84
N PRO A 70 14.55 -5.17 -9.32
CA PRO A 70 13.27 -4.53 -9.05
C PRO A 70 12.05 -5.35 -9.48
N ASP A 71 12.18 -6.13 -10.56
CA ASP A 71 11.10 -6.97 -11.09
C ASP A 71 10.74 -8.15 -10.15
N ASP A 72 11.66 -8.56 -9.27
CA ASP A 72 11.42 -9.59 -8.26
C ASP A 72 10.81 -9.00 -6.95
N MET A 73 10.59 -7.68 -6.90
CA MET A 73 10.10 -6.99 -5.72
C MET A 73 8.65 -7.38 -5.42
N LYS A 74 8.42 -7.95 -4.25
CA LYS A 74 7.09 -8.31 -3.76
C LYS A 74 6.52 -7.14 -2.98
N ILE A 75 5.36 -6.64 -3.40
CA ILE A 75 4.65 -5.57 -2.68
C ILE A 75 3.50 -6.19 -1.90
N VAL A 76 3.42 -5.92 -0.61
CA VAL A 76 2.32 -6.37 0.24
C VAL A 76 1.24 -5.30 0.25
N LEU A 77 0.03 -5.69 -0.16
CA LEU A 77 -1.17 -4.85 -0.13
C LEU A 77 -2.21 -5.47 0.82
N ALA A 78 -2.78 -4.67 1.72
CA ALA A 78 -3.96 -5.04 2.48
C ALA A 78 -5.18 -4.34 1.88
N VAL A 79 -5.87 -5.01 0.96
CA VAL A 79 -6.98 -4.45 0.19
C VAL A 79 -8.31 -4.81 0.85
N PRO A 80 -9.27 -3.87 1.01
CA PRO A 80 -10.63 -4.21 1.41
C PRO A 80 -11.24 -5.26 0.48
N THR A 81 -11.91 -6.28 1.02
CA THR A 81 -12.48 -7.37 0.21
C THR A 81 -13.46 -6.86 -0.84
N THR A 82 -14.18 -5.77 -0.55
CA THR A 82 -15.08 -5.04 -1.46
C THR A 82 -14.39 -4.48 -2.71
N LYS A 83 -13.06 -4.31 -2.69
CA LYS A 83 -12.25 -3.79 -3.80
C LYS A 83 -11.25 -4.79 -4.37
N SER A 84 -11.15 -5.99 -3.81
CA SER A 84 -10.16 -7.01 -4.20
C SER A 84 -10.14 -7.29 -5.70
N ARG A 85 -11.30 -7.57 -6.31
CA ARG A 85 -11.44 -7.77 -7.75
C ARG A 85 -11.06 -6.52 -8.55
N LYS A 86 -11.49 -5.34 -8.10
CA LYS A 86 -11.21 -4.09 -8.81
C LYS A 86 -9.71 -3.77 -8.83
N VAL A 87 -9.03 -3.94 -7.70
CA VAL A 87 -7.57 -3.79 -7.61
C VAL A 87 -6.86 -4.81 -8.51
N GLN A 88 -7.36 -6.04 -8.61
CA GLN A 88 -6.83 -7.01 -9.57
C GLN A 88 -6.96 -6.56 -11.02
N GLU A 89 -8.12 -6.00 -11.38
CA GLU A 89 -8.35 -5.45 -12.73
C GLU A 89 -7.42 -4.28 -13.04
N ILE A 90 -7.22 -3.35 -12.10
CA ILE A 90 -6.38 -2.15 -12.28
C ILE A 90 -4.90 -2.51 -12.46
N LEU A 91 -4.41 -3.45 -11.65
CA LEU A 91 -2.98 -3.77 -11.60
C LEU A 91 -2.55 -4.90 -12.55
N ARG A 92 -3.48 -5.53 -13.28
CA ARG A 92 -3.20 -6.72 -14.10
C ARG A 92 -2.03 -6.58 -15.09
N ASP A 93 -1.84 -5.36 -15.62
CA ASP A 93 -0.81 -5.05 -16.62
C ASP A 93 0.50 -4.55 -15.98
N ASN A 94 0.51 -4.38 -14.64
CA ASN A 94 1.63 -3.81 -13.89
C ASN A 94 2.19 -4.74 -12.79
N ALA A 95 1.42 -5.76 -12.36
CA ALA A 95 1.83 -6.69 -11.31
C ALA A 95 1.12 -8.04 -11.41
N GLU A 96 1.83 -9.11 -11.04
CA GLU A 96 1.22 -10.39 -10.72
C GLU A 96 0.64 -10.35 -9.30
N ILE A 97 -0.64 -10.72 -9.14
CA ILE A 97 -1.31 -10.68 -7.85
C ILE A 97 -1.48 -12.08 -7.27
N VAL A 98 -0.92 -12.26 -6.08
CA VAL A 98 -1.03 -13.50 -5.31
C VAL A 98 -1.81 -13.23 -4.02
N TYR A 99 -2.94 -13.91 -3.86
CA TYR A 99 -3.71 -13.85 -2.62
C TYR A 99 -2.96 -14.55 -1.48
N LYS A 100 -2.74 -13.84 -0.37
CA LYS A 100 -2.02 -14.35 0.81
C LYS A 100 -2.95 -14.79 1.94
N GLY A 101 -4.17 -14.31 1.96
CA GLY A 101 -5.12 -14.55 3.04
C GLY A 101 -6.06 -13.37 3.25
N GLN A 102 -7.04 -13.58 4.11
CA GLN A 102 -8.04 -12.58 4.48
C GLN A 102 -8.07 -12.46 6.00
N ARG A 103 -8.30 -11.23 6.46
CA ARG A 103 -8.52 -10.92 7.86
C ARG A 103 -9.86 -10.20 7.95
N ILE A 104 -10.60 -10.48 9.02
CA ILE A 104 -11.90 -9.86 9.27
C ILE A 104 -11.70 -8.80 10.36
N PRO A 105 -11.95 -7.50 10.07
CA PRO A 105 -11.89 -6.48 11.11
C PRO A 105 -12.94 -6.78 12.19
N GLN A 106 -12.55 -6.62 13.45
CA GLN A 106 -13.44 -6.79 14.61
C GLN A 106 -13.61 -5.43 15.28
N PHE A 107 -14.85 -5.00 15.46
CA PHE A 107 -15.19 -3.74 16.12
C PHE A 107 -15.81 -4.06 17.48
N THR A 108 -15.34 -3.40 18.54
CA THR A 108 -15.75 -3.70 19.92
C THR A 108 -16.91 -2.84 20.43
N LYS A 109 -17.22 -1.73 19.77
CA LYS A 109 -18.31 -0.81 20.15
C LYS A 109 -19.13 -0.37 18.96
N GLU A 110 -18.49 0.27 18.00
CA GLU A 110 -19.12 0.79 16.79
C GLU A 110 -18.16 0.69 15.61
N VAL A 111 -18.74 0.63 14.41
CA VAL A 111 -17.97 0.71 13.15
C VAL A 111 -17.78 2.21 12.87
N PRO A 112 -16.54 2.71 12.73
CA PRO A 112 -16.30 4.10 12.36
C PRO A 112 -16.94 4.41 11.01
N ASP A 113 -17.51 5.60 10.88
CA ASP A 113 -17.95 6.10 9.58
C ASP A 113 -16.72 6.29 8.67
N HIS A 114 -16.83 5.80 7.43
CA HIS A 114 -15.74 5.85 6.46
C HIS A 114 -16.26 5.75 5.03
N ASP A 115 -15.61 6.49 4.13
CA ASP A 115 -15.83 6.33 2.69
C ASP A 115 -14.97 5.17 2.15
N ILE A 116 -15.52 3.96 2.21
CA ILE A 116 -14.85 2.75 1.72
C ILE A 116 -14.46 2.84 0.22
N ASN A 117 -15.14 3.68 -0.55
CA ASN A 117 -14.86 3.83 -1.99
C ASN A 117 -13.53 4.52 -2.25
N ARG A 118 -12.99 5.27 -1.28
CA ARG A 118 -11.67 5.91 -1.40
C ARG A 118 -10.53 5.07 -0.87
N ILE A 119 -10.80 3.98 -0.15
CA ILE A 119 -9.76 3.17 0.53
C ILE A 119 -9.32 2.02 -0.37
N TYR A 120 -8.09 2.07 -0.89
CA TYR A 120 -7.52 0.99 -1.71
C TYR A 120 -6.64 0.06 -0.90
N CYS A 121 -5.88 0.58 0.04
CA CYS A 121 -5.06 -0.21 0.96
C CYS A 121 -5.19 0.32 2.38
N ILE A 122 -5.39 -0.57 3.34
CA ILE A 122 -5.30 -0.25 4.77
C ILE A 122 -3.86 -0.43 5.25
N SER A 123 -3.41 0.40 6.20
CA SER A 123 -2.14 0.15 6.88
C SER A 123 -2.18 -1.20 7.60
N GLY A 124 -1.05 -1.92 7.62
CA GLY A 124 -0.97 -3.20 8.30
C GLY A 124 -1.42 -3.14 9.75
N LEU A 125 -2.07 -4.22 10.18
CA LEU A 125 -2.75 -4.40 11.47
C LEU A 125 -1.81 -4.42 12.70
N GLN A 126 -0.56 -4.01 12.54
CA GLN A 126 0.39 -3.86 13.64
C GLN A 126 0.33 -2.46 14.29
N MET A 127 -0.56 -1.58 13.82
CA MET A 127 -0.90 -0.37 14.58
C MET A 127 -1.83 -0.75 15.73
N PHE A 128 -1.23 -1.25 16.82
CA PHE A 128 -1.82 -1.05 18.14
C PHE A 128 -1.70 0.45 18.44
N ILE A 129 -2.85 1.13 18.55
CA ILE A 129 -2.96 2.38 19.31
C ILE A 129 -3.43 1.97 20.71
#